data_AF-A0A9P5JLN1-F1
#
_entry.id   AF-A0A9P5JLN1-F1
#
_cell.length_a   1.000
_cell.length_b   1.000
_cell.length_c   1.000
_cell.angle_alpha   90.00
_cell.angle_beta   90.00
_cell.angle_gamma   90.00
#
_symmetry.space_group_name_H-M   'P 1'
#
loop_
_entity.id
_entity.type
_entity.pdbx_description
1 polymer ?
#
loop_
_entity_poly.entity_id
_entity_poly.type
_entity_poly.pdbx_seq_one_letter_code
_entity_poly.pdbx_strand_id
1 'polypeptide(L)'
;YPRARAMKRKLILHVGPTNSGKTYNALRALASAKRGVYGGPLRLLAHEVWERLNNGSIMAPLPARGLYGRSCNLITGEERRIVDSNADLVSCTLEMMPVESSFDVAVIDEIQMIGDIDRGGAWTRAVLGVCAQEVHMCGEATVIDLIRRIAEETGDELEINHYERLTPLKVSEPLSGSYKNIEKGDCVVAFSRKDIFATKAAIEQETGLQCAVAYGKLPPEVRSRQAELFNDPASGFDVLVASDAIGMGLNLKIKRMIFSTVTKWDGREEVYLSLSQTKQLAGRAGRFGTGQGNEGGLVTTFQSADIQHLQEAMESENPPITQAIINLPYDARHDVYQSLATDSGIARASAITELLTIPSTNYFPRPSDHDLPRLAFLDKISSGAPFTDLDSVAIAPFQWSNRFDGDAQEELMRTFFRTLNVALKPLFERTGCSKSVQDARKIQETITAAAANAVNPDAEQSDSSIDATDAAVEASLIDEQIIKSTLAGLEPAHRLLVLYLWMSWRRPLAFQDQELAFEYKAEVENHISFLLNHL
;
A
#
# COMPACT_ATOMS: atom_id res chain seq x y z
N TYR A 1 -23.89 -12.18 -8.09
CA TYR A 1 -22.88 -13.26 -8.19
C TYR A 1 -23.54 -14.64 -8.14
N PRO A 2 -24.05 -15.18 -9.26
CA PRO A 2 -24.85 -16.41 -9.26
C PRO A 2 -24.12 -17.67 -8.77
N ARG A 3 -22.84 -17.87 -9.16
CA ARG A 3 -22.06 -19.03 -8.72
C ARG A 3 -21.89 -19.10 -7.20
N ALA A 4 -21.60 -17.97 -6.57
CA ALA A 4 -21.49 -17.89 -5.11
C ALA A 4 -22.84 -18.09 -4.39
N ARG A 5 -23.97 -17.73 -5.02
CA ARG A 5 -25.33 -18.00 -4.49
C ARG A 5 -25.79 -19.43 -4.71
N ALA A 6 -25.20 -20.15 -5.66
CA ALA A 6 -25.52 -21.54 -5.95
C ALA A 6 -24.85 -22.55 -5.00
N MET A 7 -23.99 -22.09 -4.09
CA MET A 7 -23.30 -22.91 -3.10
C MET A 7 -23.64 -22.46 -1.68
N LYS A 8 -23.59 -23.40 -0.73
CA LYS A 8 -23.66 -23.06 0.70
C LYS A 8 -22.31 -22.46 1.11
N ARG A 9 -22.33 -21.24 1.66
CA ARG A 9 -21.14 -20.59 2.22
C ARG A 9 -21.34 -20.30 3.70
N LYS A 10 -20.24 -20.29 4.43
CA LYS A 10 -20.15 -19.85 5.82
C LYS A 10 -19.23 -18.64 5.90
N LEU A 11 -19.76 -17.53 6.36
CA LEU A 11 -19.04 -16.31 6.66
C LEU A 11 -18.51 -16.40 8.10
N ILE A 12 -17.20 -16.21 8.27
CA ILE A 12 -16.54 -16.27 9.59
C ILE A 12 -15.88 -14.92 9.82
N LEU A 13 -16.46 -14.10 10.68
CA LEU A 13 -15.99 -12.75 10.96
C LEU A 13 -15.10 -12.74 12.20
N HIS A 14 -13.81 -12.46 12.02
CA HIS A 14 -12.82 -12.28 13.08
C HIS A 14 -12.67 -10.79 13.42
N VAL A 15 -13.29 -10.37 14.53
CA VAL A 15 -13.30 -8.96 14.96
C VAL A 15 -12.40 -8.70 16.16
N GLY A 16 -11.59 -7.66 16.08
CA GLY A 16 -10.77 -7.22 17.21
C GLY A 16 -9.82 -6.08 16.83
N PRO A 17 -9.17 -5.45 17.81
CA PRO A 17 -8.22 -4.38 17.55
C PRO A 17 -7.01 -4.89 16.74
N THR A 18 -6.13 -3.97 16.32
CA THR A 18 -4.81 -4.36 15.81
C THR A 18 -4.02 -5.11 16.89
N ASN A 19 -3.12 -6.01 16.49
CA ASN A 19 -2.34 -6.85 17.41
C ASN A 19 -3.18 -7.77 18.33
N SER A 20 -4.24 -8.38 17.78
CA SER A 20 -5.14 -9.30 18.51
C SER A 20 -5.05 -10.77 18.05
N GLY A 21 -4.23 -11.07 17.04
CA GLY A 21 -4.13 -12.42 16.48
C GLY A 21 -5.28 -12.83 15.55
N LYS A 22 -6.26 -11.95 15.28
CA LYS A 22 -7.41 -12.24 14.40
C LYS A 22 -7.02 -12.83 13.03
N THR A 23 -6.09 -12.19 12.34
CA THR A 23 -5.62 -12.60 11.00
C THR A 23 -4.83 -13.91 11.06
N TYR A 24 -4.15 -14.19 12.19
CA TYR A 24 -3.38 -15.43 12.34
C TYR A 24 -4.28 -16.66 12.25
N ASN A 25 -5.44 -16.66 12.92
CA ASN A 25 -6.37 -17.80 12.87
C ASN A 25 -6.95 -18.02 11.45
N ALA A 26 -7.33 -16.96 10.76
CA ALA A 26 -7.81 -17.04 9.37
C ALA A 26 -6.73 -17.58 8.42
N LEU A 27 -5.47 -17.13 8.57
CA LEU A 27 -4.36 -17.63 7.76
C LEU A 27 -4.02 -19.10 8.06
N ARG A 28 -4.23 -19.58 9.28
CA ARG A 28 -4.09 -21.01 9.60
C ARG A 28 -5.14 -21.87 8.91
N ALA A 29 -6.39 -21.40 8.87
CA ALA A 29 -7.44 -22.07 8.11
C ALA A 29 -7.07 -22.12 6.61
N LEU A 30 -6.62 -21.00 6.05
CA LEU A 30 -6.14 -20.91 4.66
C LEU A 30 -4.99 -21.87 4.35
N ALA A 31 -3.96 -21.92 5.21
CA ALA A 31 -2.81 -22.80 5.01
C ALA A 31 -3.19 -24.30 5.06
N SER A 32 -4.29 -24.62 5.73
CA SER A 32 -4.81 -25.99 5.88
C SER A 32 -5.78 -26.39 4.77
N ALA A 33 -6.32 -25.41 4.05
CA ALA A 33 -7.23 -25.66 2.95
C ALA A 33 -6.56 -26.44 1.82
N LYS A 34 -7.35 -27.25 1.11
CA LYS A 34 -6.86 -27.88 -0.13
C LYS A 34 -6.69 -26.80 -1.18
N ARG A 35 -7.70 -25.97 -1.42
CA ARG A 35 -7.64 -24.79 -2.29
C ARG A 35 -8.03 -23.54 -1.53
N GLY A 36 -7.27 -22.47 -1.67
CA GLY A 36 -7.55 -21.25 -0.93
C GLY A 36 -7.05 -19.96 -1.56
N VAL A 37 -7.66 -18.85 -1.15
CA VAL A 37 -7.28 -17.51 -1.61
C VAL A 37 -7.20 -16.53 -0.46
N TYR A 38 -6.13 -15.75 -0.42
CA TYR A 38 -5.99 -14.57 0.44
C TYR A 38 -6.15 -13.30 -0.39
N GLY A 39 -6.95 -12.35 0.09
CA GLY A 39 -7.08 -11.01 -0.45
C GLY A 39 -6.76 -9.96 0.61
N GLY A 40 -5.64 -9.25 0.41
CA GLY A 40 -5.21 -8.17 1.30
C GLY A 40 -5.47 -6.76 0.73
N PRO A 41 -5.56 -5.73 1.59
CA PRO A 41 -5.72 -4.33 1.16
C PRO A 41 -4.49 -3.76 0.47
N LEU A 42 -3.32 -4.38 0.64
CA LEU A 42 -2.04 -3.84 0.20
C LEU A 42 -1.20 -4.90 -0.49
N ARG A 43 -0.42 -4.46 -1.48
CA ARG A 43 0.62 -5.27 -2.13
C ARG A 43 1.58 -5.90 -1.13
N LEU A 44 1.98 -5.14 -0.10
CA LEU A 44 2.87 -5.62 0.95
C LEU A 44 2.30 -6.81 1.71
N LEU A 45 1.01 -6.77 2.07
CA LEU A 45 0.38 -7.89 2.78
C LEU A 45 0.18 -9.09 1.86
N ALA A 46 -0.18 -8.87 0.59
CA ALA A 46 -0.26 -9.95 -0.38
C ALA A 46 1.10 -10.65 -0.53
N HIS A 47 2.18 -9.88 -0.61
CA HIS A 47 3.54 -10.41 -0.68
C HIS A 47 3.96 -11.12 0.62
N GLU A 48 3.70 -10.53 1.79
CA GLU A 48 4.00 -11.13 3.10
C GLU A 48 3.31 -12.49 3.25
N VAL A 49 2.02 -12.58 2.95
CA VAL A 49 1.28 -13.85 3.04
C VAL A 49 1.77 -14.86 2.02
N TRP A 50 2.08 -14.41 0.79
CA TRP A 50 2.66 -15.27 -0.25
C TRP A 50 3.98 -15.88 0.22
N GLU A 51 4.90 -15.07 0.76
CA GLU A 51 6.19 -15.53 1.25
C GLU A 51 6.03 -16.49 2.42
N ARG A 52 5.19 -16.12 3.40
CA ARG A 52 4.94 -16.93 4.61
C ARG A 52 4.26 -18.27 4.34
N LEU A 53 3.44 -18.37 3.30
CA LEU A 53 2.86 -19.64 2.86
C LEU A 53 3.90 -20.51 2.16
N ASN A 54 4.68 -19.94 1.24
CA ASN A 54 5.70 -20.69 0.50
C ASN A 54 6.88 -21.13 1.37
N ASN A 55 7.23 -20.39 2.41
CA ASN A 55 8.31 -20.76 3.35
C ASN A 55 7.83 -21.60 4.54
N GLY A 56 6.51 -21.81 4.69
CA GLY A 56 5.93 -22.63 5.76
C GLY A 56 5.86 -21.95 7.13
N SER A 57 6.00 -20.62 7.22
CA SER A 57 5.91 -19.86 8.48
C SER A 57 4.49 -19.77 9.05
N ILE A 58 3.46 -20.09 8.25
CA ILE A 58 2.07 -20.19 8.73
C ILE A 58 1.75 -21.66 8.99
N MET A 59 1.67 -22.04 10.27
CA MET A 59 1.42 -23.42 10.69
C MET A 59 -0.04 -23.85 10.50
N ALA A 60 -0.27 -24.88 9.69
CA ALA A 60 -1.54 -25.61 9.68
C ALA A 60 -1.79 -26.27 11.05
N PRO A 61 -3.03 -26.39 11.57
CA PRO A 61 -3.35 -27.13 12.80
C PRO A 61 -3.13 -28.64 12.77
N LEU A 62 -2.51 -29.19 11.72
CA LEU A 62 -2.28 -30.62 11.59
C LEU A 62 -0.88 -30.99 12.14
N PRO A 63 -0.78 -31.69 13.29
CA PRO A 63 0.50 -32.05 13.93
C PRO A 63 1.26 -33.18 13.21
N ALA A 64 0.82 -33.61 12.02
CA ALA A 64 1.38 -34.79 11.33
C ALA A 64 2.34 -34.45 10.16
N ARG A 65 2.44 -33.18 9.77
CA ARG A 65 3.34 -32.73 8.69
C ARG A 65 4.00 -31.45 9.17
N GLY A 66 5.33 -31.46 9.30
CA GLY A 66 6.11 -30.34 9.88
C GLY A 66 6.00 -29.02 9.10
N LEU A 67 6.95 -28.10 9.32
CA LEU A 67 7.08 -26.86 8.56
C LEU A 67 7.31 -27.19 7.06
N TYR A 68 6.24 -27.34 6.28
CA TYR A 68 6.31 -27.53 4.84
C TYR A 68 5.59 -26.37 4.17
N GLY A 69 6.33 -25.63 3.35
CA GLY A 69 5.79 -24.56 2.53
C GLY A 69 4.70 -25.06 1.58
N ARG A 70 3.61 -24.30 1.45
CA ARG A 70 2.56 -24.58 0.47
C ARG A 70 2.79 -23.72 -0.75
N SER A 71 2.82 -24.35 -1.93
CA SER A 71 2.90 -23.62 -3.19
C SER A 71 1.77 -22.59 -3.27
N CYS A 72 2.15 -21.32 -3.33
CA CYS A 72 1.23 -20.20 -3.38
C CYS A 72 1.69 -19.24 -4.47
N ASN A 73 0.77 -18.86 -5.36
CA ASN A 73 1.03 -17.83 -6.38
C ASN A 73 0.70 -16.43 -5.82
N LEU A 74 1.40 -15.41 -6.30
CA LEU A 74 1.12 -14.00 -5.99
C LEU A 74 0.48 -13.32 -7.18
N ILE A 75 -0.64 -12.63 -6.98
CA ILE A 75 -1.32 -11.84 -8.01
C ILE A 75 -1.66 -10.46 -7.47
N THR A 76 -0.98 -9.42 -7.96
CA THR A 76 -1.31 -8.03 -7.67
C THR A 76 -1.70 -7.29 -8.95
N GLY A 77 -1.97 -5.98 -8.84
CA GLY A 77 -2.23 -5.15 -10.00
C GLY A 77 -1.05 -5.11 -10.96
N GLU A 78 0.18 -5.08 -10.46
CA GLU A 78 1.36 -4.76 -11.26
C GLU A 78 2.35 -5.93 -11.37
N GLU A 79 2.14 -6.98 -10.59
CA GLU A 79 3.06 -8.10 -10.49
C GLU A 79 2.31 -9.43 -10.39
N ARG A 80 2.84 -10.45 -11.07
CA ARG A 80 2.41 -11.85 -10.92
C ARG A 80 3.63 -12.73 -10.70
N ARG A 81 3.64 -13.49 -9.61
CA ARG A 81 4.67 -14.52 -9.35
C ARG A 81 4.00 -15.88 -9.35
N ILE A 82 4.30 -16.67 -10.38
CA ILE A 82 3.78 -18.02 -10.54
C ILE A 82 4.85 -19.00 -10.06
N VAL A 83 4.65 -19.56 -8.87
CA VAL A 83 5.52 -20.58 -8.27
C VAL A 83 5.20 -21.94 -8.88
N ASP A 84 3.92 -22.25 -9.06
CA ASP A 84 3.42 -23.44 -9.73
C ASP A 84 2.14 -23.07 -10.50
N SER A 85 2.01 -23.50 -11.75
CA SER A 85 0.79 -23.30 -12.54
C SER A 85 -0.43 -24.02 -11.94
N ASN A 86 -0.20 -25.06 -11.13
CA ASN A 86 -1.21 -25.81 -10.40
C ASN A 86 -1.23 -25.47 -8.90
N ALA A 87 -0.66 -24.32 -8.49
CA ALA A 87 -0.67 -23.92 -7.09
C ALA A 87 -2.09 -23.90 -6.54
N ASP A 88 -2.27 -24.58 -5.42
CA ASP A 88 -3.54 -24.69 -4.70
C ASP A 88 -3.93 -23.38 -3.98
N LEU A 89 -2.94 -22.55 -3.67
CA LEU A 89 -3.11 -21.31 -2.92
C LEU A 89 -2.79 -20.09 -3.78
N VAL A 90 -3.55 -19.02 -3.58
CA VAL A 90 -3.30 -17.72 -4.21
C VAL A 90 -3.31 -16.63 -3.15
N SER A 91 -2.29 -15.78 -3.15
CA SER A 91 -2.26 -14.53 -2.40
C SER A 91 -2.41 -13.37 -3.37
N CYS A 92 -3.31 -12.44 -3.09
CA CYS A 92 -3.57 -11.33 -3.99
C CYS A 92 -3.92 -10.03 -3.25
N THR A 93 -3.81 -8.91 -3.96
CA THR A 93 -4.56 -7.71 -3.57
C THR A 93 -6.04 -7.99 -3.80
N LEU A 94 -6.91 -7.49 -2.93
CA LEU A 94 -8.32 -7.89 -2.95
C LEU A 94 -9.03 -7.57 -4.28
N GLU A 95 -8.63 -6.49 -4.96
CA GLU A 95 -9.11 -6.14 -6.30
C GLU A 95 -8.88 -7.24 -7.34
N MET A 96 -7.83 -8.05 -7.16
CA MET A 96 -7.43 -9.12 -8.06
C MET A 96 -8.00 -10.49 -7.66
N MET A 97 -8.83 -10.55 -6.61
CA MET A 97 -9.39 -11.81 -6.13
C MET A 97 -10.22 -12.51 -7.23
N PRO A 98 -9.90 -13.77 -7.59
CA PRO A 98 -10.59 -14.53 -8.62
C PRO A 98 -11.91 -15.11 -8.09
N VAL A 99 -12.94 -14.26 -8.01
CA VAL A 99 -14.26 -14.63 -7.46
C VAL A 99 -15.00 -15.72 -8.24
N GLU A 100 -14.58 -15.99 -9.47
CA GLU A 100 -15.16 -17.05 -10.30
C GLU A 100 -14.57 -18.45 -10.06
N SER A 101 -13.41 -18.50 -9.39
CA SER A 101 -12.73 -19.75 -9.03
C SER A 101 -13.32 -20.32 -7.74
N SER A 102 -13.40 -21.65 -7.66
CA SER A 102 -13.87 -22.34 -6.45
C SER A 102 -12.71 -22.58 -5.47
N PHE A 103 -12.99 -22.30 -4.19
CA PHE A 103 -12.06 -22.46 -3.07
C PHE A 103 -12.75 -23.18 -1.90
N ASP A 104 -11.94 -23.78 -1.03
CA ASP A 104 -12.44 -24.26 0.26
C ASP A 104 -12.46 -23.08 1.24
N VAL A 105 -11.38 -22.30 1.27
CA VAL A 105 -11.21 -21.15 2.18
C VAL A 105 -10.84 -19.88 1.40
N ALA A 106 -11.54 -18.78 1.68
CA ALA A 106 -11.14 -17.44 1.31
C ALA A 106 -10.87 -16.59 2.54
N VAL A 107 -9.79 -15.79 2.54
CA VAL A 107 -9.48 -14.81 3.58
C VAL A 107 -9.56 -13.41 2.98
N ILE A 108 -10.39 -12.56 3.57
CA ILE A 108 -10.54 -11.14 3.25
C ILE A 108 -10.01 -10.36 4.46
N ASP A 109 -8.89 -9.66 4.28
CA ASP A 109 -8.29 -8.85 5.34
C ASP A 109 -8.79 -7.40 5.34
N GLU A 110 -8.70 -6.75 6.49
CA GLU A 110 -9.21 -5.39 6.76
C GLU A 110 -10.64 -5.14 6.25
N ILE A 111 -11.59 -6.00 6.63
CA ILE A 111 -12.99 -5.96 6.11
C ILE A 111 -13.70 -4.62 6.32
N GLN A 112 -13.30 -3.80 7.29
CA GLN A 112 -13.84 -2.45 7.48
C GLN A 112 -13.62 -1.53 6.27
N MET A 113 -12.65 -1.84 5.40
CA MET A 113 -12.46 -1.17 4.11
C MET A 113 -13.67 -1.32 3.18
N ILE A 114 -14.64 -2.20 3.48
CA ILE A 114 -15.91 -2.27 2.76
C ILE A 114 -16.68 -0.94 2.75
N GLY A 115 -16.47 -0.10 3.77
CA GLY A 115 -17.05 1.25 3.86
C GLY A 115 -16.18 2.34 3.23
N ASP A 116 -15.01 2.01 2.67
CA ASP A 116 -14.11 2.99 2.05
C ASP A 116 -14.66 3.46 0.71
N ILE A 117 -14.88 4.76 0.57
CA ILE A 117 -15.57 5.37 -0.57
C ILE A 117 -14.87 5.06 -1.90
N ASP A 118 -13.54 4.96 -1.92
CA ASP A 118 -12.78 4.76 -3.14
C ASP A 118 -12.57 3.29 -3.50
N ARG A 119 -12.28 2.44 -2.49
CA ARG A 119 -11.83 1.06 -2.68
C ARG A 119 -12.81 0.01 -2.20
N GLY A 120 -13.81 0.36 -1.40
CA GLY A 120 -14.70 -0.59 -0.73
C GLY A 120 -15.48 -1.50 -1.68
N GLY A 121 -15.68 -1.06 -2.93
CA GLY A 121 -16.25 -1.90 -3.99
C GLY A 121 -15.51 -3.23 -4.21
N ALA A 122 -14.20 -3.29 -3.95
CA ALA A 122 -13.43 -4.54 -4.03
C ALA A 122 -13.79 -5.51 -2.89
N TRP A 123 -13.98 -5.00 -1.67
CA TRP A 123 -14.43 -5.78 -0.52
C TRP A 123 -15.84 -6.30 -0.72
N THR A 124 -16.75 -5.44 -1.15
CA THR A 124 -18.14 -5.85 -1.42
C THR A 124 -18.19 -6.93 -2.51
N ARG A 125 -17.40 -6.77 -3.59
CA ARG A 125 -17.25 -7.79 -4.63
C ARG A 125 -16.72 -9.11 -4.07
N ALA A 126 -15.73 -9.08 -3.19
CA ALA A 126 -15.15 -10.28 -2.59
C ALA A 126 -16.16 -10.99 -1.68
N VAL A 127 -16.78 -10.27 -0.73
CA VAL A 127 -17.76 -10.82 0.23
C VAL A 127 -18.95 -11.44 -0.50
N LEU A 128 -19.53 -10.72 -1.46
CA LEU A 128 -20.70 -11.19 -2.19
C LEU A 128 -20.35 -12.26 -3.23
N GLY A 129 -19.15 -12.22 -3.79
CA GLY A 129 -18.81 -12.91 -5.03
C GLY A 129 -17.88 -14.09 -4.93
N VAL A 130 -17.02 -14.17 -3.91
CA VAL A 130 -16.04 -15.27 -3.81
C VAL A 130 -16.75 -16.61 -3.63
N CYS A 131 -16.40 -17.57 -4.49
CA CYS A 131 -16.94 -18.93 -4.46
C CYS A 131 -16.11 -19.80 -3.50
N ALA A 132 -16.24 -19.56 -2.20
CA ALA A 132 -15.57 -20.33 -1.14
C ALA A 132 -16.57 -20.93 -0.15
N GLN A 133 -16.27 -22.13 0.38
CA GLN A 133 -17.10 -22.78 1.40
C GLN A 133 -17.03 -22.01 2.72
N GLU A 134 -15.82 -21.60 3.13
CA GLU A 134 -15.58 -20.72 4.27
C GLU A 134 -14.98 -19.38 3.80
N VAL A 135 -15.59 -18.27 4.21
CA VAL A 135 -15.10 -16.91 3.93
C VAL A 135 -14.74 -16.25 5.26
N HIS A 136 -13.45 -16.25 5.57
CA HIS A 136 -12.91 -15.60 6.75
C HIS A 136 -12.69 -14.11 6.48
N MET A 137 -13.29 -13.26 7.29
CA MET A 137 -13.16 -11.80 7.21
C MET A 137 -12.47 -11.29 8.47
N CYS A 138 -11.36 -10.57 8.34
CA CYS A 138 -10.60 -10.05 9.48
C CYS A 138 -10.71 -8.52 9.54
N GLY A 139 -11.08 -7.94 10.68
CA GLY A 139 -11.19 -6.48 10.79
C GLY A 139 -11.68 -5.98 12.14
N GLU A 140 -12.24 -4.78 12.12
CA GLU A 140 -12.81 -4.10 13.29
C GLU A 140 -14.27 -4.51 13.55
N ALA A 141 -14.73 -4.32 14.79
CA ALA A 141 -16.11 -4.63 15.20
C ALA A 141 -17.18 -3.72 14.54
N THR A 142 -16.77 -2.58 13.97
CA THR A 142 -17.65 -1.60 13.32
C THR A 142 -18.45 -2.17 12.14
N VAL A 143 -18.00 -3.28 11.55
CA VAL A 143 -18.64 -3.89 10.37
C VAL A 143 -19.68 -4.96 10.72
N ILE A 144 -19.78 -5.38 11.99
CA ILE A 144 -20.56 -6.55 12.41
C ILE A 144 -22.02 -6.47 11.94
N ASP A 145 -22.67 -5.33 12.17
CA ASP A 145 -24.10 -5.17 11.85
C ASP A 145 -24.35 -5.18 10.34
N LEU A 146 -23.45 -4.58 9.56
CA LEU A 146 -23.51 -4.60 8.10
C LEU A 146 -23.33 -6.03 7.56
N ILE A 147 -22.33 -6.77 8.05
CA ILE A 147 -22.09 -8.16 7.61
C ILE A 147 -23.26 -9.06 8.00
N ARG A 148 -23.89 -8.85 9.16
CA ARG A 148 -25.10 -9.60 9.56
C ARG A 148 -26.24 -9.38 8.56
N ARG A 149 -26.54 -8.13 8.20
CA ARG A 149 -27.57 -7.81 7.20
C ARG A 149 -27.24 -8.39 5.82
N ILE A 150 -25.97 -8.35 5.42
CA ILE A 150 -25.53 -8.95 4.15
C ILE A 150 -25.70 -10.47 4.18
N ALA A 151 -25.33 -11.14 5.27
CA ALA A 151 -25.48 -12.60 5.41
C ALA A 151 -26.96 -13.03 5.35
N GLU A 152 -27.85 -12.27 5.99
CA GLU A 152 -29.30 -12.47 5.91
C GLU A 152 -29.83 -12.31 4.48
N GLU A 153 -29.36 -11.27 3.77
CA GLU A 153 -29.74 -11.00 2.37
C GLU A 153 -29.26 -12.11 1.42
N THR A 154 -28.06 -12.67 1.64
CA THR A 154 -27.47 -13.70 0.78
C THR A 154 -27.87 -15.12 1.17
N GLY A 155 -28.41 -15.33 2.38
CA GLY A 155 -28.70 -16.64 2.96
C GLY A 155 -27.47 -17.42 3.40
N ASP A 156 -26.33 -16.74 3.64
CA ASP A 156 -25.10 -17.36 4.13
C ASP A 156 -25.15 -17.57 5.66
N GLU A 157 -24.51 -18.62 6.17
CA GLU A 157 -24.32 -18.81 7.62
C GLU A 157 -23.27 -17.82 8.14
N LEU A 158 -23.50 -17.17 9.30
CA LEU A 158 -22.55 -16.22 9.90
C LEU A 158 -22.08 -16.68 11.28
N GLU A 159 -20.76 -16.78 11.45
CA GLU A 159 -20.08 -16.97 12.72
C GLU A 159 -19.26 -15.71 13.05
N ILE A 160 -19.30 -15.23 14.30
CA ILE A 160 -18.55 -14.05 14.74
C ILE A 160 -17.62 -14.45 15.88
N ASN A 161 -16.32 -14.21 15.69
CA ASN A 161 -15.26 -14.50 16.64
C ASN A 161 -14.65 -13.19 17.13
N HIS A 162 -14.69 -12.96 18.45
CA HIS A 162 -14.16 -11.77 19.10
C HIS A 162 -12.74 -12.00 19.61
N TYR A 163 -11.87 -11.00 19.42
CA TYR A 163 -10.47 -11.02 19.82
C TYR A 163 -10.12 -9.78 20.62
N GLU A 164 -9.32 -9.98 21.68
CA GLU A 164 -8.74 -8.91 22.47
C GLU A 164 -7.27 -8.68 22.07
N ARG A 165 -6.73 -7.52 22.45
CA ARG A 165 -5.34 -7.18 22.16
C ARG A 165 -4.39 -8.09 22.95
N LEU A 166 -3.35 -8.61 22.28
CA LEU A 166 -2.39 -9.55 22.89
C LEU A 166 -1.48 -8.91 23.95
N THR A 167 -1.26 -7.60 23.85
CA THR A 167 -0.46 -6.81 24.78
C THR A 167 -1.21 -5.52 25.13
N PRO A 168 -0.97 -4.90 26.29
CA PRO A 168 -1.62 -3.63 26.62
C PRO A 168 -1.08 -2.48 25.77
N LEU A 169 -1.89 -1.43 25.59
CA LEU A 169 -1.49 -0.15 24.97
C LEU A 169 -1.86 0.97 25.94
N LYS A 170 -0.92 1.86 26.26
CA LYS A 170 -1.13 2.95 27.23
C LYS A 170 -0.79 4.29 26.62
N VAL A 171 -1.59 5.30 26.92
CA VAL A 171 -1.24 6.69 26.61
C VAL A 171 -0.22 7.16 27.66
N SER A 172 0.93 7.67 27.23
CA SER A 172 1.97 8.22 28.12
C SER A 172 2.01 9.75 28.05
N GLU A 173 2.80 10.36 28.93
CA GLU A 173 3.01 11.82 28.92
C GLU A 173 3.59 12.33 27.58
N PRO A 174 3.23 13.57 27.16
CA PRO A 174 3.71 14.17 25.93
C PRO A 174 5.19 14.53 25.98
N LEU A 175 5.84 14.59 24.81
CA LEU A 175 7.26 14.97 24.69
C LEU A 175 7.51 16.46 24.99
N SER A 176 6.45 17.26 25.12
CA SER A 176 6.51 18.69 25.44
C SER A 176 7.33 19.51 24.44
N GLY A 177 7.27 19.13 23.15
CA GLY A 177 7.87 19.88 22.05
C GLY A 177 9.38 19.72 21.89
N SER A 178 10.01 18.70 22.49
CA SER A 178 11.45 18.42 22.30
C SER A 178 11.71 16.97 21.93
N TYR A 179 12.60 16.76 20.96
CA TYR A 179 13.01 15.43 20.51
C TYR A 179 14.09 14.79 21.40
N LYS A 180 14.64 15.52 22.38
CA LYS A 180 15.64 15.00 23.34
C LYS A 180 15.20 13.74 24.11
N ASN A 181 13.88 13.55 24.25
CA ASN A 181 13.30 12.41 24.96
C ASN A 181 12.95 11.23 24.03
N ILE A 182 13.37 11.29 22.76
CA ILE A 182 13.23 10.17 21.83
C ILE A 182 14.17 9.05 22.24
N GLU A 183 13.67 7.82 22.16
CA GLU A 183 14.37 6.59 22.52
C GLU A 183 14.40 5.61 21.35
N LYS A 184 15.32 4.64 21.42
CA LYS A 184 15.37 3.53 20.46
C LYS A 184 14.04 2.77 20.43
N GLY A 185 13.54 2.52 19.22
CA GLY A 185 12.25 1.88 18.98
C GLY A 185 11.06 2.84 18.98
N ASP A 186 11.28 4.15 19.12
CA ASP A 186 10.23 5.15 18.90
C ASP A 186 9.87 5.24 17.42
N CYS A 187 8.60 5.52 17.16
CA CYS A 187 8.11 5.88 15.85
C CYS A 187 7.37 7.22 15.91
N VAL A 188 7.83 8.21 15.14
CA VAL A 188 7.19 9.52 15.03
C VAL A 188 6.37 9.58 13.74
N VAL A 189 5.06 9.83 13.88
CA VAL A 189 4.13 9.92 12.76
C VAL A 189 3.94 11.37 12.37
N ALA A 190 4.24 11.68 11.11
CA ALA A 190 4.04 12.98 10.47
C ALA A 190 3.28 12.84 9.15
N PHE A 191 2.44 13.82 8.81
CA PHE A 191 1.46 13.69 7.72
C PHE A 191 1.88 14.35 6.40
N SER A 192 3.13 14.84 6.29
CA SER A 192 3.67 15.35 5.04
C SER A 192 5.11 14.89 4.81
N ARG A 193 5.49 14.74 3.54
CA ARG A 193 6.87 14.39 3.15
C ARG A 193 7.89 15.41 3.67
N LYS A 194 7.51 16.70 3.67
CA LYS A 194 8.34 17.78 4.20
C LYS A 194 8.58 17.60 5.70
N ASP A 195 7.52 17.32 6.46
CA ASP A 195 7.60 17.19 7.91
C ASP A 195 8.33 15.92 8.32
N ILE A 196 8.23 14.85 7.54
CA ILE A 196 9.00 13.61 7.77
C ILE A 196 10.50 13.88 7.71
N PHE A 197 10.99 14.54 6.65
CA PHE A 197 12.41 14.86 6.55
C PHE A 197 12.86 15.90 7.57
N ALA A 198 12.03 16.91 7.86
CA ALA A 198 12.33 17.89 8.91
C ALA A 198 12.42 17.24 10.31
N THR A 199 11.50 16.31 10.61
CA THR A 199 11.46 15.58 11.87
C THR A 199 12.67 14.64 12.00
N LYS A 200 13.02 13.91 10.93
CA LYS A 200 14.24 13.09 10.88
C LYS A 200 15.49 13.93 11.20
N ALA A 201 15.69 15.04 10.50
CA ALA A 201 16.84 15.91 10.71
C ALA A 201 16.89 16.47 12.14
N ALA A 202 15.74 16.85 12.70
CA ALA A 202 15.64 17.36 14.08
C ALA A 202 16.00 16.27 15.11
N ILE A 203 15.51 15.04 14.95
CA ILE A 203 15.83 13.92 15.85
C ILE A 203 17.31 13.58 15.78
N GLU A 204 17.86 13.44 14.58
CA GLU A 204 19.28 13.12 14.37
C GLU A 204 20.19 14.21 14.96
N GLN A 205 19.83 15.48 14.80
CA GLN A 205 20.57 16.61 15.36
C GLN A 205 20.48 16.69 16.90
N GLU A 206 19.30 16.49 17.49
CA GLU A 206 19.08 16.63 18.94
C GLU A 206 19.56 15.43 19.74
N THR A 207 19.53 14.22 19.16
CA THR A 207 19.76 12.95 19.90
C THR A 207 20.96 12.15 19.40
N GLY A 208 21.41 12.38 18.17
CA GLY A 208 22.40 11.53 17.49
C GLY A 208 21.89 10.16 17.05
N LEU A 209 20.61 9.82 17.30
CA LEU A 209 19.99 8.57 16.85
C LEU A 209 19.66 8.65 15.36
N GLN A 210 19.96 7.59 14.61
CA GLN A 210 19.66 7.53 13.18
C GLN A 210 18.21 7.14 12.92
N CYS A 211 17.59 7.79 11.93
CA CYS A 211 16.19 7.60 11.59
C CYS A 211 16.00 6.90 10.24
N ALA A 212 15.22 5.81 10.25
CA ALA A 212 14.63 5.24 9.05
C ALA A 212 13.37 6.04 8.68
N VAL A 213 12.96 5.99 7.40
CA VAL A 213 11.78 6.73 6.93
C VAL A 213 10.77 5.85 6.18
N ALA A 214 9.48 6.11 6.37
CA ALA A 214 8.41 5.41 5.65
C ALA A 214 7.21 6.31 5.35
N TYR A 215 6.98 6.67 4.08
CA TYR A 215 5.83 7.47 3.66
C TYR A 215 5.09 6.89 2.46
N GLY A 216 3.83 7.27 2.26
CA GLY A 216 2.93 6.63 1.29
C GLY A 216 3.42 6.61 -0.17
N LYS A 217 4.12 7.65 -0.63
CA LYS A 217 4.68 7.72 -1.99
C LYS A 217 5.90 6.81 -2.22
N LEU A 218 6.51 6.26 -1.15
CA LEU A 218 7.63 5.34 -1.32
C LEU A 218 7.18 4.01 -1.93
N PRO A 219 7.99 3.44 -2.84
CA PRO A 219 7.80 2.07 -3.30
C PRO A 219 7.60 1.10 -2.13
N PRO A 220 6.66 0.15 -2.22
CA PRO A 220 6.46 -0.89 -1.20
C PRO A 220 7.77 -1.61 -0.81
N GLU A 221 8.60 -1.93 -1.78
CA GLU A 221 9.87 -2.63 -1.63
C GLU A 221 10.86 -1.79 -0.81
N VAL A 222 10.94 -0.50 -1.09
CA VAL A 222 11.76 0.46 -0.31
C VAL A 222 11.24 0.61 1.10
N ARG A 223 9.91 0.71 1.29
CA ARG A 223 9.28 0.75 2.62
C ARG A 223 9.59 -0.50 3.45
N SER A 224 9.60 -1.67 2.82
CA SER A 224 9.94 -2.93 3.48
C SER A 224 11.39 -2.93 3.93
N ARG A 225 12.31 -2.48 3.06
CA ARG A 225 13.74 -2.37 3.40
C ARG A 225 13.99 -1.35 4.53
N GLN A 226 13.31 -0.22 4.54
CA GLN A 226 13.38 0.75 5.65
C GLN A 226 12.81 0.19 6.96
N ALA A 227 11.72 -0.59 6.88
CA ALA A 227 11.17 -1.31 8.02
C ALA A 227 12.14 -2.39 8.55
N GLU A 228 12.84 -3.11 7.68
CA GLU A 228 13.88 -4.08 8.05
C GLU A 228 15.03 -3.39 8.79
N LEU A 229 15.53 -2.26 8.27
CA LEU A 229 16.55 -1.45 8.94
C LEU A 229 16.10 -1.05 10.36
N PHE A 230 14.90 -0.47 10.50
CA PHE A 230 14.36 -0.13 11.82
C PHE A 230 14.18 -1.33 12.77
N ASN A 231 13.82 -2.50 12.22
CA ASN A 231 13.54 -3.70 13.02
C ASN A 231 14.80 -4.46 13.46
N ASP A 232 15.93 -4.23 12.79
CA ASP A 232 17.22 -4.87 13.09
C ASP A 232 18.05 -3.97 14.01
N PRO A 233 18.28 -4.37 15.27
CA PRO A 233 19.11 -3.60 16.21
C PRO A 233 20.56 -3.40 15.75
N ALA A 234 21.05 -4.23 14.81
CA ALA A 234 22.41 -4.13 14.28
C ALA A 234 22.53 -3.19 13.07
N SER A 235 21.41 -2.68 12.52
CA SER A 235 21.42 -1.84 11.32
C SER A 235 21.98 -0.44 11.55
N GLY A 236 22.03 0.00 12.81
CA GLY A 236 22.34 1.38 13.19
C GLY A 236 21.15 2.34 13.14
N PHE A 237 19.98 1.92 12.63
CA PHE A 237 18.75 2.74 12.59
C PHE A 237 17.91 2.52 13.84
N ASP A 238 17.76 3.57 14.64
CA ASP A 238 17.22 3.49 16.00
C ASP A 238 15.74 3.94 16.09
N VAL A 239 15.32 4.83 15.18
CA VAL A 239 14.01 5.51 15.21
C VAL A 239 13.35 5.42 13.84
N LEU A 240 12.02 5.38 13.79
CA LEU A 240 11.25 5.43 12.54
C LEU A 240 10.47 6.73 12.43
N VAL A 241 10.67 7.51 11.37
CA VAL A 241 9.81 8.66 11.04
C VAL A 241 8.91 8.29 9.87
N ALA A 242 7.60 8.29 10.08
CA ALA A 242 6.66 7.71 9.13
C ALA A 242 5.40 8.54 8.90
N SER A 243 4.69 8.26 7.81
CA SER A 243 3.32 8.75 7.59
C SER A 243 2.28 7.73 8.04
N ASP A 244 1.01 8.11 7.95
CA ASP A 244 -0.14 7.21 8.13
C ASP A 244 -0.10 5.92 7.28
N ALA A 245 0.76 5.86 6.26
CA ALA A 245 1.02 4.68 5.44
C ALA A 245 1.52 3.46 6.22
N ILE A 246 2.01 3.62 7.45
CA ILE A 246 2.40 2.50 8.33
C ILE A 246 1.21 1.88 9.07
N GLY A 247 0.02 2.48 9.03
CA GLY A 247 -1.19 1.99 9.71
C GLY A 247 -1.57 0.56 9.29
N MET A 248 -1.17 0.15 8.10
CA MET A 248 -1.35 -1.20 7.56
C MET A 248 -0.10 -1.67 6.78
N GLY A 249 0.06 -2.98 6.60
CA GLY A 249 1.01 -3.54 5.63
C GLY A 249 2.49 -3.66 5.95
N LEU A 250 2.97 -3.10 7.07
CA LEU A 250 4.34 -3.36 7.54
C LEU A 250 4.35 -4.07 8.90
N ASN A 251 5.28 -4.99 9.07
CA ASN A 251 5.61 -5.56 10.38
C ASN A 251 6.70 -4.68 11.02
N LEU A 252 6.34 -3.92 12.05
CA LEU A 252 7.22 -2.93 12.68
C LEU A 252 7.34 -3.22 14.18
N LYS A 253 8.57 -3.21 14.70
CA LYS A 253 8.89 -3.40 16.13
C LYS A 253 8.86 -2.07 16.90
N ILE A 254 7.71 -1.40 16.87
CA ILE A 254 7.55 -0.08 17.51
C ILE A 254 7.35 -0.26 19.01
N LYS A 255 8.15 0.41 19.83
CA LYS A 255 7.99 0.53 21.29
C LYS A 255 6.91 1.56 21.63
N ARG A 256 7.09 2.78 21.13
CA ARG A 256 6.25 3.94 21.42
C ARG A 256 5.90 4.68 20.15
N MET A 257 4.61 4.93 19.98
CA MET A 257 4.05 5.70 18.87
C MET A 257 3.92 7.17 19.29
N ILE A 258 4.44 8.09 18.49
CA ILE A 258 4.45 9.52 18.80
C ILE A 258 3.80 10.27 17.64
N PHE A 259 2.66 10.90 17.90
CA PHE A 259 2.01 11.77 16.92
C PHE A 259 2.71 13.13 16.91
N SER A 260 3.29 13.55 15.77
CA SER A 260 3.88 14.88 15.66
C SER A 260 2.83 16.00 15.70
N THR A 261 1.64 15.69 15.20
CA THR A 261 0.40 16.48 15.27
C THR A 261 -0.79 15.51 15.26
N VAL A 262 -1.99 15.99 15.58
CA VAL A 262 -3.28 15.26 15.45
C VAL A 262 -4.14 15.74 14.28
N THR A 263 -3.57 16.57 13.41
CA THR A 263 -4.21 17.08 12.19
C THR A 263 -3.50 16.60 10.93
N LYS A 264 -4.23 16.54 9.81
CA LYS A 264 -3.67 16.24 8.50
C LYS A 264 -4.39 17.00 7.40
N TRP A 265 -3.71 17.20 6.28
CA TRP A 265 -4.31 17.71 5.05
C TRP A 265 -5.07 16.60 4.32
N ASP A 266 -6.37 16.78 4.07
CA ASP A 266 -7.19 15.81 3.33
C ASP A 266 -7.23 16.04 1.81
N GLY A 267 -6.54 17.08 1.33
CA GLY A 267 -6.59 17.55 -0.06
C GLY A 267 -7.29 18.90 -0.22
N ARG A 268 -8.11 19.30 0.75
CA ARG A 268 -8.91 20.54 0.73
C ARG A 268 -8.65 21.42 1.94
N GLU A 269 -8.59 20.83 3.12
CA GLU A 269 -8.37 21.54 4.38
C GLU A 269 -7.58 20.70 5.37
N GLU A 270 -7.19 21.33 6.47
CA GLU A 270 -6.56 20.66 7.60
C GLU A 270 -7.64 20.13 8.55
N VAL A 271 -7.69 18.81 8.69
CA VAL A 271 -8.71 18.08 9.48
C VAL A 271 -8.06 17.27 10.58
N TYR A 272 -8.79 17.05 11.68
CA TYR A 272 -8.34 16.11 12.71
C TYR A 272 -8.33 14.68 12.19
N LEU A 273 -7.44 13.85 12.74
CA LEU A 273 -7.42 12.42 12.48
C LEU A 273 -8.73 11.78 12.94
N SER A 274 -9.27 10.86 12.14
CA SER A 274 -10.44 10.10 12.56
C SER A 274 -10.10 9.12 13.68
N LEU A 275 -11.10 8.75 14.50
CA LEU A 275 -10.94 7.76 15.58
C LEU A 275 -10.29 6.45 15.08
N SER A 276 -10.72 5.96 13.91
CA SER A 276 -10.17 4.75 13.30
C SER A 276 -8.71 4.95 12.89
N GLN A 277 -8.35 6.08 12.25
CA GLN A 277 -6.96 6.37 11.88
C GLN A 277 -6.04 6.46 13.10
N THR A 278 -6.45 7.20 14.14
CA THR A 278 -5.70 7.35 15.37
C THR A 278 -5.46 6.00 16.05
N LYS A 279 -6.51 5.18 16.19
CA LYS A 279 -6.38 3.83 16.80
C LYS A 279 -5.58 2.86 15.95
N GLN A 280 -5.71 2.91 14.62
CA GLN A 280 -4.97 2.05 13.72
C GLN A 280 -3.47 2.32 13.83
N LEU A 281 -3.08 3.59 13.88
CA LEU A 281 -1.69 4.02 14.09
C LEU A 281 -1.21 3.67 15.51
N ALA A 282 -1.92 4.14 16.54
CA ALA A 282 -1.57 3.87 17.94
C ALA A 282 -1.38 2.37 18.22
N GLY A 283 -2.26 1.53 17.67
CA GLY A 283 -2.23 0.09 17.85
C GLY A 283 -1.02 -0.64 17.26
N ARG A 284 -0.18 0.04 16.44
CA ARG A 284 1.08 -0.52 15.93
C ARG A 284 2.18 -0.60 16.99
N ALA A 285 2.08 0.15 18.11
CA ALA A 285 3.06 0.08 19.20
C ALA A 285 2.91 -1.20 20.03
N GLY A 286 4.01 -1.82 20.44
CA GLY A 286 4.03 -2.99 21.34
C GLY A 286 3.42 -4.26 20.73
N ARG A 287 3.67 -4.54 19.44
CA ARG A 287 3.19 -5.77 18.80
C ARG A 287 3.72 -7.02 19.51
N PHE A 288 2.92 -8.08 19.55
CA PHE A 288 3.34 -9.34 20.17
C PHE A 288 4.55 -9.93 19.41
N GLY A 289 5.56 -10.40 20.15
CA GLY A 289 6.75 -11.02 19.58
C GLY A 289 7.85 -10.06 19.12
N THR A 290 7.74 -8.75 19.37
CA THR A 290 8.75 -7.75 18.93
C THR A 290 9.86 -7.45 19.95
N GLY A 291 9.97 -8.24 21.02
CA GLY A 291 11.14 -8.21 21.92
C GLY A 291 10.98 -7.45 23.25
N GLN A 292 9.81 -6.86 23.54
CA GLN A 292 9.58 -6.11 24.79
C GLN A 292 8.77 -6.85 25.87
N GLY A 293 8.61 -8.17 25.76
CA GLY A 293 7.83 -8.94 26.74
C GLY A 293 6.37 -8.46 26.87
N ASN A 294 5.80 -8.60 28.07
CA ASN A 294 4.41 -8.23 28.37
C ASN A 294 4.21 -6.74 28.75
N GLU A 295 5.24 -5.87 28.62
CA GLU A 295 5.16 -4.47 29.07
C GLU A 295 4.19 -3.60 28.25
N GLY A 296 3.88 -4.04 27.02
CA GLY A 296 2.91 -3.37 26.14
C GLY A 296 3.52 -2.26 25.28
N GLY A 297 2.64 -1.58 24.53
CA GLY A 297 3.00 -0.44 23.71
C GLY A 297 2.67 0.88 24.40
N LEU A 298 3.40 1.94 24.05
CA LEU A 298 3.09 3.30 24.46
C LEU A 298 2.62 4.13 23.26
N VAL A 299 1.74 5.10 23.52
CA VAL A 299 1.35 6.11 22.53
C VAL A 299 1.31 7.48 23.19
N THR A 300 1.79 8.51 22.49
CA THR A 300 1.83 9.88 23.00
C THR A 300 1.86 10.90 21.85
N THR A 301 1.90 12.18 22.19
CA THR A 301 1.98 13.30 21.26
C THR A 301 3.29 14.07 21.45
N PHE A 302 3.73 14.73 20.39
CA PHE A 302 4.88 15.63 20.44
C PHE A 302 4.54 16.90 21.22
N GLN A 303 3.41 17.53 20.86
CA GLN A 303 2.89 18.71 21.56
C GLN A 303 2.00 18.32 22.73
N SER A 304 2.15 19.00 23.86
CA SER A 304 1.30 18.77 25.04
C SER A 304 -0.15 19.19 24.83
N ALA A 305 -0.42 20.09 23.89
CA ALA A 305 -1.79 20.53 23.54
C ALA A 305 -2.63 19.41 22.90
N ASP A 306 -1.98 18.45 22.24
CA ASP A 306 -2.64 17.40 21.46
C ASP A 306 -3.01 16.17 22.29
N ILE A 307 -2.47 16.04 23.51
CA ILE A 307 -2.59 14.82 24.32
C ILE A 307 -4.06 14.51 24.67
N GLN A 308 -4.86 15.53 24.94
CA GLN A 308 -6.27 15.38 25.28
C GLN A 308 -7.05 14.77 24.12
N HIS A 309 -6.80 15.23 22.89
CA HIS A 309 -7.43 14.69 21.69
C HIS A 309 -7.07 13.22 21.47
N LEU A 310 -5.81 12.84 21.70
CA LEU A 310 -5.38 11.45 21.62
C LEU A 310 -6.08 10.58 22.68
N GLN A 311 -6.18 11.05 23.93
CA GLN A 311 -6.87 10.31 25.00
C GLN A 311 -8.34 10.08 24.67
N GLU A 312 -9.06 11.13 24.28
CA GLU A 312 -10.46 11.05 23.87
C GLU A 312 -10.64 10.08 22.69
N ALA A 313 -9.74 10.12 21.71
CA ALA A 313 -9.80 9.23 20.54
C ALA A 313 -9.56 7.76 20.90
N MET A 314 -8.68 7.49 21.87
CA MET A 314 -8.39 6.12 22.33
C MET A 314 -9.52 5.53 23.18
N GLU A 315 -10.24 6.36 23.93
CA GLU A 315 -11.37 5.95 24.80
C GLU A 315 -12.71 5.84 24.04
N SER A 316 -12.91 6.63 22.99
CA SER A 316 -14.16 6.65 22.21
C SER A 316 -14.38 5.35 21.45
N GLU A 317 -15.63 4.94 21.17
CA GLU A 317 -15.91 3.83 20.25
C GLU A 317 -15.97 4.31 18.79
N ASN A 318 -15.53 3.47 17.84
CA ASN A 318 -15.64 3.82 16.42
C ASN A 318 -17.10 3.70 15.97
N PRO A 319 -17.63 4.64 15.17
CA PRO A 319 -18.98 4.54 14.66
C PRO A 319 -19.15 3.29 13.77
N PRO A 320 -20.33 2.64 13.79
CA PRO A 320 -20.58 1.47 12.96
C PRO A 320 -20.60 1.85 11.48
N ILE A 321 -20.10 0.95 10.64
CA ILE A 321 -20.21 1.06 9.18
C ILE A 321 -21.61 0.60 8.79
N THR A 322 -22.37 1.50 8.17
CA THR A 322 -23.79 1.27 7.87
C THR A 322 -24.02 0.72 6.47
N GLN A 323 -23.15 1.05 5.52
CA GLN A 323 -23.29 0.65 4.11
C GLN A 323 -21.96 0.15 3.53
N ALA A 324 -22.07 -0.83 2.65
CA ALA A 324 -20.98 -1.35 1.83
C ALA A 324 -20.90 -0.57 0.51
N ILE A 325 -19.69 -0.17 0.12
CA ILE A 325 -19.49 0.55 -1.14
C ILE A 325 -19.60 -0.41 -2.31
N ILE A 326 -20.32 -0.04 -3.37
CA ILE A 326 -20.42 -0.83 -4.60
C ILE A 326 -19.84 -0.08 -5.80
N ASN A 327 -19.09 -0.81 -6.62
CA ASN A 327 -18.68 -0.34 -7.93
C ASN A 327 -19.77 -0.67 -8.95
N LEU A 328 -20.00 0.25 -9.89
CA LEU A 328 -20.95 0.03 -10.98
C LEU A 328 -20.44 -1.07 -11.92
N PRO A 329 -21.24 -2.12 -12.21
CA PRO A 329 -20.83 -3.20 -13.08
C PRO A 329 -20.36 -2.72 -14.47
N TYR A 330 -19.43 -3.45 -15.08
CA TYR A 330 -18.95 -3.16 -16.43
C TYR A 330 -20.10 -3.09 -17.44
N ASP A 331 -20.94 -4.12 -17.48
CA ASP A 331 -22.03 -4.23 -18.46
C ASP A 331 -23.01 -3.06 -18.32
N ALA A 332 -23.37 -2.68 -17.09
CA ALA A 332 -24.25 -1.54 -16.86
C ALA A 332 -23.66 -0.21 -17.37
N ARG A 333 -22.36 0.03 -17.11
CA ARG A 333 -21.69 1.25 -17.60
C ARG A 333 -21.53 1.22 -19.12
N HIS A 334 -21.23 0.06 -19.69
CA HIS A 334 -21.10 -0.15 -21.12
C HIS A 334 -22.43 0.09 -21.85
N ASP A 335 -23.54 -0.45 -21.34
CA ASP A 335 -24.88 -0.29 -21.93
C ASP A 335 -25.33 1.19 -21.89
N VAL A 336 -25.07 1.88 -20.78
CA VAL A 336 -25.32 3.33 -20.69
C VAL A 336 -24.45 4.07 -21.71
N TYR A 337 -23.14 3.79 -21.77
CA TYR A 337 -22.24 4.43 -22.73
C TYR A 337 -22.69 4.23 -24.19
N GLN A 338 -23.08 3.01 -24.56
CA GLN A 338 -23.60 2.70 -25.90
C GLN A 338 -24.93 3.37 -26.24
N SER A 339 -25.72 3.72 -25.22
CA SER A 339 -27.01 4.40 -25.39
C SER A 339 -26.87 5.92 -25.57
N LEU A 340 -25.70 6.48 -25.32
CA LEU A 340 -25.44 7.91 -25.49
C LEU A 340 -25.06 8.25 -26.94
N ALA A 341 -25.22 9.53 -27.31
CA ALA A 341 -24.76 10.04 -28.59
C ALA A 341 -23.23 9.84 -28.74
N THR A 342 -22.75 9.66 -29.97
CA THR A 342 -21.34 9.32 -30.27
C THR A 342 -20.33 10.38 -29.82
N ASP A 343 -20.78 11.59 -29.55
CA ASP A 343 -19.98 12.70 -28.99
C ASP A 343 -19.96 12.72 -27.45
N SER A 344 -20.68 11.81 -26.80
CA SER A 344 -20.72 11.71 -25.35
C SER A 344 -19.52 10.91 -24.84
N GLY A 345 -18.71 11.57 -24.01
CA GLY A 345 -17.54 10.98 -23.37
C GLY A 345 -17.89 10.06 -22.18
N ILE A 346 -16.89 9.30 -21.72
CA ILE A 346 -17.02 8.37 -20.59
C ILE A 346 -17.34 9.09 -19.28
N ALA A 347 -16.95 10.37 -19.14
CA ALA A 347 -17.31 11.17 -17.97
C ALA A 347 -18.83 11.35 -17.86
N ARG A 348 -19.50 11.65 -18.98
CA ARG A 348 -20.96 11.80 -19.01
C ARG A 348 -21.66 10.46 -18.78
N ALA A 349 -21.16 9.37 -19.36
CA ALA A 349 -21.70 8.03 -19.13
C ALA A 349 -21.61 7.63 -17.65
N SER A 350 -20.48 7.92 -16.99
CA SER A 350 -20.30 7.66 -15.57
C SER A 350 -21.30 8.43 -14.71
N ALA A 351 -21.45 9.74 -14.95
CA ALA A 351 -22.40 10.58 -14.21
C ALA A 351 -23.87 10.10 -14.39
N ILE A 352 -24.27 9.74 -15.61
CA ILE A 352 -25.62 9.24 -15.87
C ILE A 352 -25.84 7.89 -15.18
N THR A 353 -24.86 6.99 -15.21
CA THR A 353 -24.98 5.68 -14.56
C THR A 353 -25.18 5.83 -13.04
N GLU A 354 -24.47 6.77 -12.42
CA GLU A 354 -24.67 7.09 -11.00
C GLU A 354 -26.10 7.60 -10.72
N LEU A 355 -26.62 8.53 -11.53
CA LEU A 355 -27.99 9.05 -11.41
C LEU A 355 -29.08 7.98 -11.59
N LEU A 356 -28.80 6.94 -12.36
CA LEU A 356 -29.71 5.81 -12.57
C LEU A 356 -29.63 4.76 -11.45
N THR A 357 -28.67 4.89 -10.52
CA THR A 357 -28.47 3.90 -9.47
C THR A 357 -29.54 4.03 -8.39
N ILE A 358 -30.24 2.93 -8.11
CA ILE A 358 -31.29 2.88 -7.09
C ILE A 358 -30.65 2.73 -5.71
N PRO A 359 -30.99 3.58 -4.73
CA PRO A 359 -30.48 3.46 -3.37
C PRO A 359 -30.80 2.10 -2.74
N SER A 360 -29.86 1.57 -1.97
CA SER A 360 -30.06 0.38 -1.14
C SER A 360 -29.75 0.68 0.32
N THR A 361 -30.41 -0.03 1.24
CA THR A 361 -30.17 0.11 2.68
C THR A 361 -28.78 -0.39 3.08
N ASN A 362 -28.28 -1.45 2.43
CA ASN A 362 -26.99 -2.05 2.75
C ASN A 362 -25.85 -1.56 1.86
N TYR A 363 -26.15 -0.95 0.70
CA TYR A 363 -25.14 -0.60 -0.29
C TYR A 363 -25.21 0.88 -0.68
N PHE A 364 -24.04 1.47 -0.86
CA PHE A 364 -23.89 2.83 -1.32
C PHE A 364 -23.05 2.84 -2.61
N PRO A 365 -23.55 3.39 -3.73
CA PRO A 365 -22.76 3.50 -4.93
C PRO A 365 -21.57 4.42 -4.69
N ARG A 366 -20.39 4.00 -5.15
CA ARG A 366 -19.21 4.86 -5.12
C ARG A 366 -19.54 6.18 -5.85
N PRO A 367 -19.39 7.36 -5.19
CA PRO A 367 -19.61 8.66 -5.82
C PRO A 367 -18.64 8.88 -6.98
N SER A 368 -19.11 9.42 -8.10
CA SER A 368 -18.23 9.72 -9.24
C SER A 368 -17.49 11.05 -9.14
N ASP A 369 -17.83 11.92 -8.17
CA ASP A 369 -17.28 13.28 -8.03
C ASP A 369 -15.73 13.32 -8.06
N HIS A 370 -15.07 12.34 -7.44
CA HIS A 370 -13.61 12.24 -7.43
C HIS A 370 -13.04 11.74 -8.77
N ASP A 371 -13.81 10.99 -9.55
CA ASP A 371 -13.39 10.41 -10.83
C ASP A 371 -13.73 11.31 -12.03
N LEU A 372 -14.72 12.21 -11.93
CA LEU A 372 -15.15 13.06 -13.05
C LEU A 372 -14.03 13.91 -13.68
N PRO A 373 -13.15 14.60 -12.94
CA PRO A 373 -12.04 15.34 -13.54
C PRO A 373 -11.09 14.44 -14.33
N ARG A 374 -10.85 13.23 -13.81
CA ARG A 374 -10.05 12.18 -14.43
C ARG A 374 -10.69 11.71 -15.74
N LEU A 375 -11.99 11.39 -15.71
CA LEU A 375 -12.71 10.91 -16.88
C LEU A 375 -12.82 12.00 -17.97
N ALA A 376 -13.03 13.25 -17.56
CA ALA A 376 -13.06 14.39 -18.48
C ALA A 376 -11.69 14.66 -19.12
N PHE A 377 -10.60 14.37 -18.42
CA PHE A 377 -9.28 14.39 -19.03
C PHE A 377 -9.12 13.23 -20.02
N LEU A 378 -9.58 12.02 -19.66
CA LEU A 378 -9.52 10.85 -20.55
C LEU A 378 -10.22 11.15 -21.87
N ASP A 379 -11.43 11.69 -21.82
CA ASP A 379 -12.21 12.12 -23.00
C ASP A 379 -11.44 13.05 -23.95
N LYS A 380 -10.53 13.88 -23.43
CA LYS A 380 -9.70 14.80 -24.26
C LYS A 380 -8.59 14.10 -25.01
N ILE A 381 -8.07 12.98 -24.48
CA ILE A 381 -6.88 12.32 -25.01
C ILE A 381 -7.19 11.03 -25.78
N SER A 382 -8.41 10.51 -25.65
CA SER A 382 -8.83 9.21 -26.16
C SER A 382 -9.87 9.28 -27.28
N SER A 383 -9.91 10.38 -28.05
CA SER A 383 -10.94 10.61 -29.08
C SER A 383 -11.08 9.41 -30.02
N GLY A 384 -12.26 8.79 -30.04
CA GLY A 384 -12.58 7.62 -30.86
C GLY A 384 -12.11 6.26 -30.33
N ALA A 385 -11.55 6.20 -29.11
CA ALA A 385 -11.13 4.94 -28.50
C ALA A 385 -12.35 4.08 -28.09
N PRO A 386 -12.23 2.73 -28.17
CA PRO A 386 -13.30 1.84 -27.75
C PRO A 386 -13.50 1.90 -26.23
N PHE A 387 -14.75 1.70 -25.78
CA PHE A 387 -15.10 1.74 -24.35
C PHE A 387 -14.25 0.79 -23.51
N THR A 388 -13.88 -0.38 -24.03
CA THR A 388 -13.01 -1.36 -23.34
C THR A 388 -11.65 -0.79 -22.96
N ASP A 389 -11.08 0.09 -23.78
CA ASP A 389 -9.80 0.75 -23.50
C ASP A 389 -10.01 1.94 -22.54
N LEU A 390 -11.07 2.71 -22.76
CA LEU A 390 -11.45 3.80 -21.86
C LEU A 390 -11.67 3.28 -20.43
N ASP A 391 -12.44 2.22 -20.29
CA ASP A 391 -12.77 1.60 -19.01
C ASP A 391 -11.52 1.07 -18.30
N SER A 392 -10.66 0.34 -19.04
CA SER A 392 -9.42 -0.17 -18.49
C SER A 392 -8.51 0.95 -17.97
N VAL A 393 -8.42 2.08 -18.69
CA VAL A 393 -7.61 3.23 -18.27
C VAL A 393 -8.30 4.02 -17.15
N ALA A 394 -9.63 4.08 -17.14
CA ALA A 394 -10.44 4.73 -16.12
C ALA A 394 -10.32 4.08 -14.74
N ILE A 395 -9.88 2.82 -14.65
CA ILE A 395 -9.63 2.14 -13.37
C ILE A 395 -8.13 1.99 -13.04
N ALA A 396 -7.23 2.47 -13.89
CA ALA A 396 -5.79 2.39 -13.66
C ALA A 396 -5.36 3.21 -12.41
N PRO A 397 -4.44 2.71 -11.57
CA PRO A 397 -4.08 3.38 -10.32
C PRO A 397 -3.01 4.46 -10.54
N PHE A 398 -3.40 5.65 -11.00
CA PHE A 398 -2.47 6.77 -11.16
C PHE A 398 -3.04 8.12 -10.72
N GLN A 399 -2.16 9.09 -10.46
CA GLN A 399 -2.52 10.39 -9.87
C GLN A 399 -2.84 11.41 -10.97
N TRP A 400 -4.11 11.81 -11.07
CA TRP A 400 -4.60 12.74 -12.11
C TRP A 400 -4.47 14.22 -11.72
N SER A 401 -4.03 14.52 -10.48
CA SER A 401 -4.23 15.82 -9.84
C SER A 401 -2.98 16.69 -9.64
N ASN A 402 -1.78 16.27 -10.08
CA ASN A 402 -0.56 17.08 -9.86
C ASN A 402 0.22 17.34 -11.15
N ARG A 403 0.42 18.62 -11.50
CA ARG A 403 1.17 19.07 -12.69
C ARG A 403 2.67 18.69 -12.72
N PHE A 404 3.23 18.16 -11.63
CA PHE A 404 4.61 17.69 -11.59
C PHE A 404 4.72 16.15 -11.65
N ASP A 405 3.73 15.43 -11.10
CA ASP A 405 3.68 13.96 -11.10
C ASP A 405 2.92 13.41 -12.32
N GLY A 406 1.99 14.19 -12.86
CA GLY A 406 1.09 13.82 -13.94
C GLY A 406 1.79 13.71 -15.29
N ASP A 407 2.78 14.54 -15.59
CA ASP A 407 3.36 14.67 -16.94
C ASP A 407 3.86 13.34 -17.53
N ALA A 408 4.51 12.51 -16.72
CA ALA A 408 5.04 11.24 -17.19
C ALA A 408 3.95 10.17 -17.43
N GLN A 409 3.01 10.03 -16.49
CA GLN A 409 1.90 9.08 -16.59
C GLN A 409 0.87 9.52 -17.65
N GLU A 410 0.67 10.83 -17.79
CA GLU A 410 -0.09 11.46 -18.85
C GLU A 410 0.54 11.18 -20.22
N GLU A 411 1.86 11.38 -20.38
CA GLU A 411 2.54 11.08 -21.65
C GLU A 411 2.46 9.58 -22.00
N LEU A 412 2.48 8.68 -21.01
CA LEU A 412 2.22 7.25 -21.21
C LEU A 412 0.81 7.04 -21.80
N MET A 413 -0.22 7.65 -21.22
CA MET A 413 -1.60 7.51 -21.71
C MET A 413 -1.82 8.15 -23.07
N ARG A 414 -1.25 9.34 -23.31
CA ARG A 414 -1.27 10.00 -24.62
C ARG A 414 -0.56 9.17 -25.69
N THR A 415 0.55 8.54 -25.34
CA THR A 415 1.25 7.64 -26.24
C THR A 415 0.37 6.42 -26.55
N PHE A 416 -0.19 5.77 -25.54
CA PHE A 416 -1.09 4.63 -25.72
C PHE A 416 -2.25 4.93 -26.68
N PHE A 417 -3.03 6.00 -26.46
CA PHE A 417 -4.17 6.30 -27.35
C PHE A 417 -3.78 6.75 -28.75
N ARG A 418 -2.57 7.31 -28.93
CA ARG A 418 -2.08 7.79 -30.23
C ARG A 418 -1.50 6.67 -31.10
N THR A 419 -0.79 5.73 -30.49
CA THR A 419 0.02 4.74 -31.24
C THR A 419 -0.42 3.29 -31.00
N LEU A 420 -1.16 3.02 -29.93
CA LEU A 420 -1.45 1.66 -29.43
C LEU A 420 -0.18 0.81 -29.20
N ASN A 421 0.97 1.47 -29.09
CA ASN A 421 2.27 0.85 -28.84
C ASN A 421 3.15 1.81 -28.03
N VAL A 422 3.46 1.40 -26.80
CA VAL A 422 4.22 2.18 -25.84
C VAL A 422 5.58 1.50 -25.61
N ALA A 423 6.57 1.91 -26.40
CA ALA A 423 7.96 1.54 -26.15
C ALA A 423 8.47 2.25 -24.89
N LEU A 424 9.01 1.49 -23.94
CA LEU A 424 9.39 1.98 -22.61
C LEU A 424 10.57 2.96 -22.69
N LYS A 425 11.63 2.61 -23.42
CA LYS A 425 12.86 3.42 -23.47
C LYS A 425 12.61 4.84 -24.03
N PRO A 426 11.96 5.02 -25.19
CA PRO A 426 11.64 6.37 -25.70
C PRO A 426 10.72 7.16 -24.75
N LEU A 427 9.79 6.48 -24.07
CA LEU A 427 8.93 7.12 -23.08
C LEU A 427 9.74 7.62 -21.88
N PHE A 428 10.66 6.82 -21.37
CA PHE A 428 11.57 7.16 -20.27
C PHE A 428 12.46 8.36 -20.60
N GLU A 429 12.95 8.44 -21.83
CA GLU A 429 13.75 9.56 -22.33
C GLU A 429 12.91 10.85 -22.43
N ARG A 430 11.73 10.79 -23.06
CA ARG A 430 10.85 11.97 -23.23
C ARG A 430 10.35 12.57 -21.93
N THR A 431 10.13 11.73 -20.92
CA THR A 431 9.62 12.14 -19.60
C THR A 431 10.71 12.61 -18.65
N GLY A 432 11.99 12.55 -19.04
CA GLY A 432 13.12 12.90 -18.17
C GLY A 432 13.43 11.88 -17.07
N CYS A 433 12.72 10.75 -17.04
CA CYS A 433 12.98 9.67 -16.08
C CYS A 433 14.39 9.10 -16.25
N SER A 434 14.86 8.93 -17.49
CA SER A 434 16.23 8.45 -17.77
C SER A 434 17.30 9.35 -17.15
N LYS A 435 17.10 10.68 -17.18
CA LYS A 435 18.03 11.64 -16.59
C LYS A 435 18.06 11.48 -15.06
N SER A 436 16.90 11.37 -14.43
CA SER A 436 16.80 11.19 -12.97
C SER A 436 17.53 9.93 -12.49
N VAL A 437 17.42 8.83 -13.24
CA VAL A 437 18.15 7.58 -12.96
C VAL A 437 19.66 7.77 -13.14
N GLN A 438 20.10 8.44 -14.21
CA GLN A 438 21.52 8.74 -14.43
C GLN A 438 22.12 9.63 -13.34
N ASP A 439 21.39 10.65 -12.91
CA ASP A 439 21.82 11.55 -11.84
C ASP A 439 21.97 10.79 -10.51
N ALA A 440 21.02 9.89 -10.20
CA ALA A 440 21.11 9.01 -9.03
C ALA A 440 22.28 8.03 -9.09
N ARG A 441 22.54 7.46 -10.27
CA ARG A 441 23.67 6.55 -10.49
C ARG A 441 25.01 7.26 -10.24
N LYS A 442 25.18 8.48 -10.78
CA LYS A 442 26.38 9.30 -10.54
C LYS A 442 26.58 9.57 -9.05
N ILE A 443 25.53 10.00 -8.34
CA ILE A 443 25.60 10.24 -6.89
C ILE A 443 26.06 8.97 -6.15
N GLN A 444 25.48 7.82 -6.48
CA GLN A 444 25.85 6.55 -5.86
C GLN A 444 27.30 6.15 -6.16
N GLU A 445 27.76 6.31 -7.40
CA GLU A 445 29.14 6.04 -7.80
C GLU A 445 30.13 6.96 -7.04
N THR A 446 29.85 8.27 -6.98
CA THR A 446 30.69 9.26 -6.27
C THR A 446 30.79 8.96 -4.78
N ILE A 447 29.67 8.69 -4.11
CA ILE A 447 29.65 8.36 -2.67
C ILE A 447 30.37 7.04 -2.40
N THR A 448 30.14 6.02 -3.23
CA THR A 448 30.77 4.69 -3.04
C THR A 448 32.27 4.75 -3.27
N ALA A 449 32.72 5.51 -4.28
CA ALA A 449 34.14 5.73 -4.54
C ALA A 449 34.83 6.46 -3.38
N ALA A 450 34.20 7.52 -2.85
CA ALA A 450 34.72 8.24 -1.70
C ALA A 450 34.82 7.34 -0.44
N ALA A 451 33.83 6.49 -0.19
CA ALA A 451 33.84 5.55 0.93
C ALA A 451 34.93 4.46 0.77
N ALA A 452 35.11 3.90 -0.43
CA ALA A 452 36.15 2.91 -0.70
C ALA A 452 37.56 3.49 -0.46
N ASN A 453 37.80 4.72 -0.89
CA ASN A 453 39.08 5.43 -0.69
C ASN A 453 39.36 5.72 0.79
N ALA A 454 38.33 5.99 1.59
CA ALA A 454 38.48 6.20 3.04
C ALA A 454 38.88 4.92 3.80
N VAL A 455 38.52 3.75 3.29
CA VAL A 455 38.79 2.44 3.92
C VAL A 455 40.15 1.85 3.51
N ASN A 456 40.63 2.13 2.29
CA ASN A 456 41.90 1.60 1.80
C ASN A 456 42.66 2.61 0.92
N PRO A 457 43.40 3.56 1.52
CA PRO A 457 44.09 4.62 0.79
C PRO A 457 45.26 4.14 -0.08
N ASP A 458 45.73 2.90 0.10
CA ASP A 458 46.93 2.35 -0.56
C ASP A 458 46.61 1.26 -1.61
N ALA A 459 45.35 1.02 -1.98
CA ALA A 459 45.01 0.07 -3.04
C ALA A 459 45.44 0.61 -4.41
N GLU A 460 46.34 -0.11 -5.10
CA GLU A 460 46.87 0.26 -6.42
C GLU A 460 45.76 0.64 -7.41
N GLN A 461 45.90 1.83 -8.00
CA GLN A 461 45.03 2.39 -9.03
C GLN A 461 44.99 1.48 -10.26
N SER A 462 43.96 0.64 -10.36
CA SER A 462 43.61 -0.03 -11.62
C SER A 462 42.42 0.68 -12.28
N ASP A 463 42.74 1.54 -13.24
CA ASP A 463 41.93 1.87 -14.43
C ASP A 463 40.46 2.31 -14.21
N SER A 464 40.17 3.14 -13.20
CA SER A 464 38.92 3.90 -13.11
C SER A 464 39.16 5.38 -13.43
N SER A 465 38.34 5.95 -14.32
CA SER A 465 38.49 7.30 -14.91
C SER A 465 38.25 8.50 -13.98
N ILE A 466 38.36 8.32 -12.66
CA ILE A 466 38.12 9.36 -11.65
C ILE A 466 39.30 9.34 -10.67
N ASP A 467 40.03 10.46 -10.56
CA ASP A 467 41.17 10.60 -9.66
C ASP A 467 40.69 10.60 -8.19
N ALA A 468 41.43 9.95 -7.29
CA ALA A 468 40.95 9.61 -5.94
C ALA A 468 40.66 10.85 -5.06
N THR A 469 41.41 11.93 -5.30
CA THR A 469 41.22 13.24 -4.67
C THR A 469 39.98 13.97 -5.20
N ASP A 470 39.64 13.80 -6.48
CA ASP A 470 38.48 14.44 -7.09
C ASP A 470 37.17 13.82 -6.58
N ALA A 471 37.13 12.50 -6.41
CA ALA A 471 35.94 11.80 -5.90
C ALA A 471 35.55 12.23 -4.47
N ALA A 472 36.52 12.46 -3.58
CA ALA A 472 36.25 12.92 -2.22
C ALA A 472 35.74 14.37 -2.18
N VAL A 473 36.28 15.24 -3.05
CA VAL A 473 35.80 16.62 -3.20
C VAL A 473 34.40 16.64 -3.79
N GLU A 474 34.14 15.86 -4.84
CA GLU A 474 32.80 15.74 -5.43
C GLU A 474 31.77 15.19 -4.44
N ALA A 475 32.13 14.17 -3.64
CA ALA A 475 31.26 13.64 -2.60
C ALA A 475 30.91 14.70 -1.53
N SER A 476 31.87 15.57 -1.18
CA SER A 476 31.63 16.66 -0.22
C SER A 476 30.70 17.76 -0.76
N LEU A 477 30.51 17.84 -2.08
CA LEU A 477 29.59 18.76 -2.74
C LEU A 477 28.17 18.21 -2.85
N ILE A 478 27.97 16.90 -2.61
CA ILE A 478 26.65 16.28 -2.60
C ILE A 478 25.99 16.60 -1.25
N ASP A 479 25.17 17.64 -1.24
CA ASP A 479 24.40 18.03 -0.07
C ASP A 479 23.02 17.36 -0.01
N GLU A 480 22.35 17.54 1.13
CA GLU A 480 21.01 17.02 1.40
C GLU A 480 19.97 17.53 0.36
N GLN A 481 20.18 18.72 -0.20
CA GLN A 481 19.27 19.33 -1.18
C GLN A 481 19.37 18.62 -2.54
N ILE A 482 20.57 18.24 -2.98
CA ILE A 482 20.80 17.45 -4.19
C ILE A 482 20.14 16.08 -4.05
N ILE A 483 20.32 15.39 -2.91
CA ILE A 483 19.71 14.08 -2.65
C ILE A 483 18.18 14.18 -2.69
N LYS A 484 17.59 15.17 -2.01
CA LYS A 484 16.13 15.41 -2.01
C LYS A 484 15.58 15.70 -3.41
N SER A 485 16.34 16.45 -4.22
CA SER A 485 15.98 16.79 -5.60
C SER A 485 15.98 15.54 -6.50
N THR A 486 17.03 14.72 -6.43
CA THR A 486 17.13 13.47 -7.19
C THR A 486 16.04 12.48 -6.79
N LEU A 487 15.77 12.34 -5.48
CA LEU A 487 14.67 11.51 -4.97
C LEU A 487 13.31 11.97 -5.52
N ALA A 488 13.10 13.29 -5.66
CA ALA A 488 11.88 13.84 -6.24
C ALA A 488 11.70 13.50 -7.73
N GLY A 489 12.78 13.20 -8.47
CA GLY A 489 12.73 12.71 -9.86
C GLY A 489 12.56 11.19 -9.99
N LEU A 490 13.12 10.42 -9.05
CA LEU A 490 13.00 8.94 -9.05
C LEU A 490 11.60 8.46 -8.66
N GLU A 491 10.93 9.15 -7.75
CA GLU A 491 9.57 8.80 -7.31
C GLU A 491 8.55 8.79 -8.49
N PRO A 492 8.49 9.81 -9.37
CA PRO A 492 7.71 9.75 -10.61
C PRO A 492 8.12 8.64 -11.56
N ALA A 493 9.43 8.40 -11.75
CA ALA A 493 9.92 7.34 -12.62
C ALA A 493 9.44 5.95 -12.17
N HIS A 494 9.46 5.71 -10.85
CA HIS A 494 8.89 4.49 -10.27
C HIS A 494 7.39 4.35 -10.56
N ARG A 495 6.61 5.43 -10.33
CA ARG A 495 5.16 5.43 -10.60
C ARG A 495 4.83 5.19 -12.08
N LEU A 496 5.65 5.71 -12.99
CA LEU A 496 5.53 5.45 -14.42
C LEU A 496 5.71 3.96 -14.74
N LEU A 497 6.73 3.33 -14.16
CA LEU A 497 7.00 1.89 -14.33
C LEU A 497 5.89 1.02 -13.75
N VAL A 498 5.39 1.37 -12.55
CA VAL A 498 4.25 0.68 -11.92
C VAL A 498 3.02 0.74 -12.83
N LEU A 499 2.73 1.90 -13.42
CA LEU A 499 1.61 2.05 -14.37
C LEU A 499 1.85 1.29 -15.67
N TYR A 500 3.08 1.30 -16.21
CA TYR A 500 3.46 0.52 -17.39
C TYR A 500 3.25 -0.98 -17.16
N LEU A 501 3.74 -1.49 -16.03
CA LEU A 501 3.57 -2.88 -15.60
C LEU A 501 2.10 -3.22 -15.41
N TRP A 502 1.32 -2.34 -14.77
CA TRP A 502 -0.13 -2.51 -14.68
C TRP A 502 -0.76 -2.66 -16.07
N MET A 503 -0.44 -1.77 -17.01
CA MET A 503 -1.00 -1.80 -18.36
C MET A 503 -0.56 -3.03 -19.15
N SER A 504 0.69 -3.48 -19.02
CA SER A 504 1.21 -4.66 -19.73
C SER A 504 0.46 -5.95 -19.41
N TRP A 505 -0.05 -6.11 -18.19
CA TRP A 505 -0.92 -7.25 -17.84
C TRP A 505 -2.31 -7.21 -18.47
N ARG A 506 -2.79 -6.04 -18.93
CA ARG A 506 -4.11 -5.86 -19.57
C ARG A 506 -4.02 -5.72 -21.09
N ARG A 507 -2.90 -5.19 -21.59
CA ARG A 507 -2.65 -4.88 -23.01
C ARG A 507 -1.21 -5.27 -23.38
N PRO A 508 -0.85 -6.57 -23.33
CA PRO A 508 0.52 -7.03 -23.55
C PRO A 508 1.06 -6.67 -24.94
N LEU A 509 0.20 -6.60 -25.96
CA LEU A 509 0.59 -6.19 -27.31
C LEU A 509 0.98 -4.71 -27.42
N ALA A 510 0.39 -3.85 -26.60
CA ALA A 510 0.68 -2.41 -26.60
C ALA A 510 1.83 -2.05 -25.65
N PHE A 511 2.15 -2.91 -24.69
CA PHE A 511 3.17 -2.70 -23.66
C PHE A 511 4.09 -3.93 -23.61
N GLN A 512 4.97 -4.04 -24.61
CA GLN A 512 5.77 -5.25 -24.88
C GLN A 512 7.04 -5.33 -24.01
N ASP A 513 7.51 -4.20 -23.47
CA ASP A 513 8.78 -4.12 -22.74
C ASP A 513 8.62 -4.46 -21.25
N GLN A 514 7.84 -5.51 -20.93
CA GLN A 514 7.50 -5.85 -19.55
C GLN A 514 8.73 -6.25 -18.72
N GLU A 515 9.63 -7.08 -19.28
CA GLU A 515 10.86 -7.52 -18.60
C GLU A 515 11.77 -6.33 -18.31
N LEU A 516 11.99 -5.45 -19.30
CA LEU A 516 12.76 -4.23 -19.14
C LEU A 516 12.15 -3.28 -18.09
N ALA A 517 10.82 -3.21 -18.01
CA ALA A 517 10.13 -2.41 -16.99
C ALA A 517 10.39 -2.94 -15.57
N PHE A 518 10.50 -4.26 -15.38
CA PHE A 518 10.90 -4.83 -14.09
C PHE A 518 12.35 -4.51 -13.75
N GLU A 519 13.27 -4.57 -14.72
CA GLU A 519 14.68 -4.20 -14.53
C GLU A 519 14.82 -2.73 -14.10
N TYR A 520 14.19 -1.81 -14.84
CA TYR A 520 14.22 -0.39 -14.51
C TYR A 520 13.57 -0.10 -13.16
N LYS A 521 12.49 -0.83 -12.81
CA LYS A 521 11.84 -0.69 -11.51
C LYS A 521 12.78 -1.08 -10.37
N ALA A 522 13.46 -2.22 -10.49
CA ALA A 522 14.42 -2.68 -9.48
C ALA A 522 15.60 -1.71 -9.33
N GLU A 523 16.11 -1.17 -10.45
CA GLU A 523 17.16 -0.15 -10.45
C GLU A 523 16.72 1.12 -9.70
N VAL A 524 15.56 1.68 -10.06
CA VAL A 524 15.00 2.87 -9.41
C VAL A 524 14.79 2.64 -7.91
N GLU A 525 14.27 1.47 -7.52
CA GLU A 525 14.08 1.11 -6.11
C GLU A 525 15.39 1.04 -5.32
N ASN A 526 16.45 0.53 -5.94
CA ASN A 526 17.78 0.48 -5.33
C ASN A 526 18.37 1.89 -5.17
N HIS A 527 18.24 2.76 -6.17
CA HIS A 527 18.69 4.15 -6.06
C HIS A 527 17.90 4.93 -5.01
N ILE A 528 16.58 4.79 -4.96
CA ILE A 528 15.75 5.41 -3.90
C ILE A 528 16.22 4.95 -2.53
N SER A 529 16.40 3.64 -2.34
CA SER A 529 16.87 3.09 -1.07
C SER A 529 18.26 3.59 -0.69
N PHE A 530 19.18 3.71 -1.65
CA PHE A 530 20.52 4.21 -1.43
C PHE A 530 20.48 5.67 -0.97
N LEU A 531 19.76 6.52 -1.70
CA LEU A 531 19.66 7.95 -1.39
C LEU A 531 19.01 8.19 -0.02
N LEU A 532 17.98 7.42 0.36
CA LEU A 532 17.36 7.55 1.69
C LEU A 532 18.30 7.19 2.84
N ASN A 533 19.23 6.26 2.63
CA ASN A 533 20.20 5.86 3.66
C ASN A 533 21.34 6.87 3.82
N HIS A 534 21.56 7.74 2.83
CA HIS A 534 22.60 8.78 2.82
C HIS A 534 22.00 10.18 2.98
N LEU A 535 20.70 10.27 3.25
CA LEU A 535 19.98 11.46 3.64
C LEU A 535 19.88 11.50 5.17
#